data_AF-A0A7W0U6A2-F1
#
_entry.id   AF-A0A7W0U6A2-F1
#
_cell.length_a   1.000
_cell.length_b   1.000
_cell.length_c   1.000
_cell.angle_alpha   90.00
_cell.angle_beta   90.00
_cell.angle_gamma   90.00
#
_symmetry.space_group_name_H-M   'P 1'
#
loop_
_entity.id
_entity.type
_entity.pdbx_description
1 polymer ?
#
loop_
_entity_poly.entity_id
_entity_poly.type
_entity_poly.pdbx_seq_one_letter_code
_entity_poly.pdbx_strand_id
1 'polypeptide(L)'
;MILDTSGLLVFLDRRASDQQRAQRLMDAANHPLLLSPFVLAEVDYLVSSRLGVRASRDFLSDVAHGAYQLAPMAAADVGAAGRILDRYQDLKIGLADASSVLIAERHGVADILTFDQRHFRAMTWGKGRPFRVLPADAA
;
A
#
# COMPACT_ATOMS: atom_id res chain seq x y z
N MET A 1 -0.85 -3.02 -9.16
CA MET A 1 -0.74 -3.57 -7.78
C MET A 1 -0.85 -2.40 -6.80
N ILE A 2 -1.51 -2.59 -5.67
CA ILE A 2 -1.61 -1.58 -4.61
C ILE A 2 -0.40 -1.73 -3.69
N LEU A 3 0.16 -0.61 -3.26
CA LEU A 3 1.29 -0.57 -2.35
C LEU A 3 0.83 -0.17 -0.96
N ASP A 4 1.12 -1.02 0.01
CA ASP A 4 0.95 -0.72 1.43
C ASP A 4 2.26 -0.25 2.08
N THR A 5 2.15 0.44 3.21
CA THR A 5 3.27 0.97 3.99
C THR A 5 4.28 -0.12 4.33
N SER A 6 3.82 -1.27 4.82
CA SER A 6 4.70 -2.38 5.21
C SER A 6 5.43 -2.99 4.01
N GLY A 7 4.76 -3.09 2.87
CA GLY A 7 5.35 -3.58 1.62
C GLY A 7 6.45 -2.66 1.10
N LEU A 8 6.19 -1.36 1.09
CA LEU A 8 7.17 -0.34 0.68
C LEU A 8 8.37 -0.27 1.63
N LEU A 9 8.15 -0.40 2.94
CA LEU A 9 9.27 -0.44 3.89
C LEU A 9 10.22 -1.60 3.63
N VAL A 10 9.69 -2.81 3.40
CA VAL A 10 10.53 -3.97 3.08
C VAL A 10 11.22 -3.79 1.73
N PHE A 11 10.54 -3.22 0.73
CA PHE A 11 11.12 -2.95 -0.57
C PHE A 11 12.30 -1.98 -0.50
N LEU A 12 12.18 -0.89 0.27
CA LEU A 12 13.18 0.17 0.39
C LEU A 12 14.35 -0.20 1.32
N ASP A 13 14.11 -1.03 2.34
CA ASP A 13 15.16 -1.47 3.26
C ASP A 13 16.00 -2.61 2.65
N ARG A 14 17.15 -2.27 2.08
CA ARG A 14 18.12 -3.24 1.52
C ARG A 14 18.60 -4.33 2.50
N ARG A 15 18.36 -4.17 3.80
CA ARG A 15 18.72 -5.15 4.83
C ARG A 15 17.54 -6.04 5.23
N ALA A 16 16.32 -5.75 4.79
CA ALA A 16 15.17 -6.58 5.10
C ALA A 16 15.29 -7.96 4.44
N SER A 17 14.97 -9.02 5.18
CA SER A 17 15.09 -10.41 4.73
C SER A 17 14.29 -10.68 3.45
N ASP A 18 13.11 -10.07 3.34
CA ASP A 18 12.21 -10.24 2.20
C ASP A 18 12.39 -9.17 1.11
N GLN A 19 13.42 -8.30 1.21
CA GLN A 19 13.63 -7.21 0.26
C GLN A 19 13.69 -7.70 -1.18
N GLN A 20 14.45 -8.77 -1.45
CA GLN A 20 14.57 -9.33 -2.79
C GLN A 20 13.24 -9.88 -3.32
N ARG A 21 12.38 -10.42 -2.43
CA ARG A 21 11.07 -10.93 -2.83
C ARG A 21 10.13 -9.79 -3.19
N ALA A 22 10.14 -8.71 -2.40
CA ALA A 22 9.41 -7.49 -2.71
C ALA A 22 9.89 -6.87 -4.03
N GLN A 23 11.21 -6.76 -4.24
CA GLN A 23 11.79 -6.23 -5.48
C GLN A 23 11.31 -7.00 -6.72
N ARG A 24 11.38 -8.34 -6.72
CA ARG A 24 10.92 -9.14 -7.86
C ARG A 24 9.45 -8.94 -8.19
N LEU A 25 8.60 -8.73 -7.18
CA LEU A 25 7.17 -8.46 -7.39
C LEU A 25 6.94 -7.07 -8.00
N MET A 26 7.72 -6.08 -7.57
CA MET A 26 7.68 -4.73 -8.13
C MET A 26 8.15 -4.74 -9.59
N ASP A 27 9.25 -5.44 -9.88
CA ASP A 27 9.81 -5.55 -11.24
C ASP A 27 8.89 -6.34 -12.19
N ALA A 28 8.20 -7.37 -11.68
CA ALA A 28 7.28 -8.20 -12.46
C ALA A 28 5.88 -7.60 -12.61
N ALA A 29 5.59 -6.46 -11.97
CA ALA A 29 4.29 -5.83 -12.03
C ALA A 29 4.00 -5.26 -13.43
N ASN A 30 3.17 -5.96 -14.22
CA ASN A 30 2.73 -5.52 -15.55
C ASN A 30 1.60 -4.47 -15.52
N HIS A 31 1.30 -3.91 -14.35
CA HIS A 31 0.21 -2.96 -14.11
C HIS A 31 0.71 -1.83 -13.22
N PRO A 32 0.04 -0.65 -13.24
CA PRO A 32 0.46 0.47 -12.42
C PRO A 32 0.62 0.12 -10.95
N LEU A 33 1.68 0.64 -10.34
CA LEU A 33 1.94 0.59 -8.92
C LEU A 33 1.15 1.72 -8.24
N LEU A 34 -0.01 1.39 -7.69
CA LEU A 34 -0.96 2.34 -7.14
C LEU A 34 -0.58 2.66 -5.70
N LEU A 35 -0.42 3.95 -5.40
CA LEU A 35 0.00 4.44 -4.09
C LEU A 35 -1.03 5.41 -3.53
N SER A 36 -1.48 5.18 -2.30
CA SER A 36 -2.32 6.15 -1.58
C SER A 36 -1.46 7.31 -1.04
N PRO A 37 -1.95 8.57 -1.06
CA PRO A 37 -1.26 9.68 -0.40
C PRO A 37 -1.16 9.50 1.13
N PHE A 38 -2.05 8.70 1.74
CA PHE A 38 -1.97 8.38 3.16
C PHE A 38 -0.85 7.37 3.44
N VAL A 39 -0.70 6.35 2.59
CA VAL A 39 0.45 5.43 2.64
C VAL A 39 1.75 6.18 2.38
N LEU A 40 1.78 7.10 1.40
CA LEU A 40 2.94 7.94 1.11
C LEU A 40 3.41 8.72 2.35
N ALA A 41 2.47 9.32 3.09
CA ALA A 41 2.80 10.05 4.32
C ALA A 41 3.37 9.13 5.41
N GLU A 42 2.82 7.93 5.60
CA GLU A 42 3.37 6.95 6.55
C GLU A 42 4.76 6.48 6.16
N VAL A 43 4.97 6.19 4.87
CA VAL A 43 6.26 5.74 4.34
C VAL A 43 7.32 6.84 4.48
N ASP A 44 7.01 8.10 4.18
CA ASP A 44 7.96 9.21 4.39
C ASP A 44 8.45 9.26 5.84
N TYR A 45 7.51 9.23 6.79
CA TYR A 45 7.83 9.25 8.22
C TYR A 45 8.66 8.03 8.66
N LEU A 46 8.24 6.83 8.25
CA LEU A 46 8.89 5.59 8.68
C LEU A 46 10.26 5.38 8.01
N VAL A 47 10.39 5.72 6.72
CA VAL A 47 11.67 5.64 6.00
C VAL A 47 12.64 6.68 6.54
N SER A 48 12.20 7.93 6.75
CA SER A 48 13.06 8.97 7.32
C SER A 48 13.59 8.59 8.71
N SER A 49 12.74 7.98 9.56
CA SER A 49 13.12 7.59 10.91
C SER A 49 13.97 6.31 10.98
N ARG A 50 13.79 5.36 10.05
CA ARG A 50 14.47 4.05 10.09
C ARG A 50 15.66 3.93 9.14
N LEU A 51 15.53 4.47 7.93
CA LEU A 51 16.51 4.35 6.85
C LEU A 51 17.25 5.68 6.58
N GLY A 52 16.80 6.75 7.21
CA GLY A 52 17.40 8.08 7.17
C GLY A 52 16.77 9.01 6.14
N VAL A 53 16.98 10.31 6.35
CA VAL A 53 16.35 11.38 5.57
C VAL A 53 16.62 11.26 4.07
N ARG A 54 17.84 10.86 3.67
CA ARG A 54 18.17 10.72 2.24
C ARG A 54 17.30 9.67 1.56
N ALA A 55 17.09 8.51 2.19
CA ALA A 55 16.25 7.46 1.62
C ALA A 55 14.80 7.92 1.44
N SER A 56 14.25 8.71 2.38
CA SER A 56 12.90 9.27 2.22
C SER A 56 12.85 10.29 1.07
N ARG A 57 13.87 11.14 0.92
CA ARG A 57 13.94 12.09 -0.20
C ARG A 57 14.08 11.42 -1.55
N ASP A 58 14.86 10.35 -1.64
CA ASP A 58 14.99 9.55 -2.86
C ASP A 58 13.64 8.91 -3.22
N PHE A 59 12.93 8.32 -2.24
CA PHE A 59 11.60 7.77 -2.46
C PHE A 59 10.57 8.83 -2.91
N LEU A 60 10.55 10.02 -2.29
CA LEU A 60 9.67 11.11 -2.71
C LEU A 60 10.00 11.61 -4.12
N SER A 61 11.29 11.62 -4.47
CA SER A 61 11.74 11.92 -5.83
C SER A 61 11.20 10.89 -6.82
N ASP A 62 11.29 9.58 -6.52
CA ASP A 62 10.73 8.53 -7.38
C ASP A 62 9.22 8.69 -7.60
N VAL A 63 8.47 9.02 -6.54
CA VAL A 63 7.03 9.34 -6.63
C VAL A 63 6.80 10.53 -7.57
N ALA A 64 7.56 11.62 -7.41
CA ALA A 64 7.43 12.82 -8.24
C ALA A 64 7.76 12.56 -9.73
N HIS A 65 8.68 11.64 -10.01
CA HIS A 65 9.03 11.23 -11.37
C HIS A 65 8.08 10.17 -11.96
N GLY A 66 7.05 9.76 -11.22
CA GLY A 66 6.01 8.86 -11.72
C GLY A 66 6.39 7.37 -11.66
N ALA A 67 7.38 6.98 -10.85
CA ALA A 67 7.65 5.57 -10.57
C ALA A 67 6.44 4.85 -9.94
N TYR A 68 5.58 5.62 -9.27
CA TYR A 68 4.32 5.17 -8.69
C TYR A 68 3.17 6.05 -9.16
N GLN A 69 2.01 5.44 -9.36
CA GLN A 69 0.79 6.17 -9.64
C GLN A 69 0.14 6.59 -8.32
N LEU A 70 0.36 7.84 -7.92
CA LEU A 70 -0.27 8.43 -6.75
C LEU A 70 -1.78 8.62 -7.00
N ALA A 71 -2.61 7.94 -6.22
CA ALA A 71 -4.06 7.98 -6.38
C ALA A 71 -4.62 9.31 -5.84
N PRO A 72 -5.48 10.02 -6.60
CA PRO A 72 -6.13 11.22 -6.10
C PRO A 72 -7.15 10.85 -5.01
N MET A 73 -7.13 11.58 -3.90
CA MET A 73 -8.07 11.41 -2.79
C MET A 73 -8.75 12.74 -2.49
N ALA A 74 -10.09 12.75 -2.54
CA ALA A 74 -10.91 13.91 -2.20
C ALA A 74 -11.56 13.75 -0.81
N ALA A 75 -12.20 14.81 -0.32
CA ALA A 75 -12.95 14.76 0.95
C ALA A 75 -14.03 13.66 0.95
N ALA A 76 -14.67 13.41 -0.21
CA ALA A 76 -15.63 12.33 -0.37
C ALA A 76 -15.01 10.94 -0.17
N ASP A 77 -13.74 10.76 -0.57
CA ASP A 77 -13.00 9.51 -0.36
C ASP A 77 -12.68 9.30 1.12
N VAL A 78 -12.37 10.36 1.87
CA VAL A 78 -12.20 10.28 3.33
C VAL A 78 -13.51 9.86 4.00
N GLY A 79 -14.65 10.41 3.57
CA GLY A 79 -15.96 9.98 4.05
C GLY A 79 -16.29 8.52 3.68
N ALA A 80 -15.88 8.05 2.51
CA ALA A 80 -16.02 6.64 2.12
C ALA A 80 -15.10 5.71 2.92
N ALA A 81 -13.87 6.15 3.20
CA ALA A 81 -12.92 5.44 4.05
C ALA A 81 -13.48 5.30 5.47
N GLY A 82 -14.12 6.34 6.01
CA GLY A 82 -14.81 6.27 7.31
C GLY A 82 -15.79 5.10 7.40
N ARG A 83 -16.61 4.87 6.36
CA ARG A 83 -17.53 3.71 6.31
C ARG A 83 -16.81 2.36 6.28
N ILE A 84 -15.61 2.29 5.72
CA ILE A 84 -14.77 1.09 5.72
C ILE A 84 -14.18 0.87 7.12
N LEU A 85 -13.72 1.94 7.78
CA LEU A 85 -13.25 1.89 9.16
C LEU A 85 -14.35 1.41 10.11
N ASP A 86 -15.58 1.92 9.97
CA ASP A 86 -16.73 1.48 10.77
C ASP A 86 -17.03 -0.01 10.55
N ARG A 87 -16.98 -0.47 9.29
CA ARG A 87 -17.21 -1.89 8.95
C ARG A 87 -16.16 -2.81 9.58
N TYR A 88 -14.91 -2.36 9.69
CA TYR A 88 -13.78 -3.15 10.17
C TYR A 88 -13.25 -2.63 11.52
N GLN A 89 -14.10 -2.03 12.35
CA GLN A 89 -13.69 -1.38 13.61
C GLN A 89 -12.91 -2.32 14.55
N ASP A 90 -13.25 -3.61 14.57
CA ASP A 90 -12.61 -4.61 15.43
C ASP A 90 -11.17 -4.91 15.01
N LEU A 91 -10.81 -4.65 13.74
CA LEU A 91 -9.45 -4.79 13.23
C LEU A 91 -8.59 -3.57 13.57
N LYS A 92 -9.18 -2.44 13.98
CA LYS A 92 -8.48 -1.19 14.29
C LYS A 92 -7.56 -0.70 13.17
N ILE A 93 -8.01 -0.89 11.93
CA ILE A 93 -7.29 -0.44 10.73
C ILE A 93 -7.24 1.09 10.62
N GLY A 94 -6.25 1.59 9.87
CA GLY A 94 -6.03 3.02 9.66
C GLY A 94 -6.65 3.56 8.36
N LEU A 95 -6.57 4.90 8.19
CA LEU A 95 -7.00 5.56 6.96
C LEU A 95 -6.19 5.07 5.73
N ALA A 96 -4.92 4.72 5.92
CA ALA A 96 -4.09 4.11 4.88
C ALA A 96 -4.73 2.82 4.36
N ASP A 97 -5.03 1.87 5.25
CA ASP A 97 -5.67 0.59 4.91
C ASP A 97 -7.02 0.79 4.20
N ALA A 98 -7.89 1.64 4.76
CA ALA A 98 -9.19 1.93 4.18
C ALA A 98 -9.08 2.58 2.79
N SER A 99 -8.08 3.45 2.59
CA SER A 99 -7.83 4.06 1.29
C SER A 99 -7.34 3.05 0.24
N SER A 100 -6.59 2.03 0.64
CA SER A 100 -6.18 0.93 -0.23
C SER A 100 -7.40 0.12 -0.73
N VAL A 101 -8.42 -0.07 0.12
CA VAL A 101 -9.70 -0.69 -0.30
C VAL A 101 -10.43 0.15 -1.34
N LEU A 102 -10.47 1.49 -1.18
CA LEU A 102 -11.08 2.37 -2.18
C LEU A 102 -10.32 2.37 -3.50
N ILE A 103 -8.98 2.36 -3.47
CA ILE A 103 -8.14 2.27 -4.66
C ILE A 103 -8.38 0.93 -5.38
N ALA A 104 -8.46 -0.17 -4.64
CA ALA A 104 -8.77 -1.48 -5.19
C ALA A 104 -10.11 -1.46 -5.95
N GLU A 105 -11.15 -0.91 -5.33
CA GLU A 105 -12.47 -0.78 -5.95
C GLU A 105 -12.45 0.08 -7.21
N ARG A 106 -11.82 1.26 -7.14
CA ARG A 106 -11.75 2.22 -8.25
C ARG A 106 -11.00 1.68 -9.46
N HIS A 107 -9.90 0.94 -9.23
CA HIS A 107 -9.01 0.47 -10.29
C HIS A 107 -9.24 -0.97 -10.70
N GLY A 108 -10.09 -1.73 -10.00
CA GLY A 108 -10.30 -3.14 -10.32
C GLY A 108 -9.11 -4.04 -9.96
N VAL A 109 -8.24 -3.63 -9.03
CA VAL A 109 -6.98 -4.31 -8.71
C VAL A 109 -7.09 -5.07 -7.39
N ALA A 110 -6.78 -6.37 -7.42
CA ALA A 110 -6.80 -7.25 -6.24
C ALA A 110 -5.44 -7.39 -5.55
N ASP A 111 -4.35 -7.18 -6.29
CA ASP A 111 -2.99 -7.39 -5.81
C ASP A 111 -2.60 -6.28 -4.86
N ILE A 112 -2.16 -6.64 -3.65
CA ILE A 112 -1.58 -5.72 -2.69
C ILE A 112 -0.24 -6.24 -2.18
N LEU A 113 0.79 -5.40 -2.22
CA LEU A 113 2.08 -5.68 -1.60
C LEU A 113 2.04 -5.21 -0.15
N THR A 114 1.90 -6.15 0.78
CA THR A 114 1.83 -5.90 2.23
C THR A 114 2.38 -7.07 3.03
N PHE A 115 3.01 -6.77 4.15
CA PHE A 115 3.39 -7.76 5.17
C PHE A 115 2.40 -7.79 6.34
N ASP A 116 1.42 -6.86 6.38
CA ASP A 116 0.27 -6.94 7.28
C ASP A 116 -0.83 -7.82 6.68
N GLN A 117 -0.56 -9.13 6.68
CA GLN A 117 -1.47 -10.09 6.10
C GLN A 117 -2.80 -10.16 6.86
N ARG A 118 -2.79 -9.93 8.18
CA ARG A 118 -3.98 -10.14 9.01
C ARG A 118 -5.10 -9.18 8.60
N HIS A 119 -4.79 -7.90 8.41
CA HIS A 119 -5.80 -6.91 8.04
C HIS A 119 -6.32 -7.15 6.62
N PHE A 120 -5.42 -7.27 5.63
CA PHE A 120 -5.84 -7.39 4.24
C PHE A 120 -6.46 -8.74 3.87
N ARG A 121 -6.23 -9.80 4.65
CA ARG A 121 -6.97 -11.08 4.50
C ARG A 121 -8.39 -11.01 5.06
N ALA A 122 -8.67 -10.12 6.01
CA ALA A 122 -10.00 -9.94 6.58
C ALA A 122 -10.85 -8.92 5.79
N MET A 123 -10.20 -7.94 5.17
CA MET A 123 -10.88 -6.94 4.35
C MET A 123 -11.24 -7.48 2.95
N THR A 124 -12.31 -6.92 2.39
CA THR A 124 -12.72 -7.16 1.00
C THR A 124 -12.96 -5.84 0.29
N TRP A 125 -12.90 -5.87 -1.04
CA TRP A 125 -13.06 -4.68 -1.89
C TRP A 125 -14.17 -4.88 -2.94
N GLY A 126 -14.82 -3.79 -3.33
CA GLY A 126 -15.99 -3.82 -4.22
C GLY A 126 -17.08 -4.78 -3.72
N LYS A 127 -17.53 -5.69 -4.58
CA LYS A 127 -18.59 -6.68 -4.29
C LYS A 127 -18.10 -7.88 -3.45
N GLY A 128 -17.36 -7.62 -2.37
CA GLY A 128 -16.87 -8.65 -1.45
C GLY A 128 -15.71 -9.48 -1.99
N ARG A 129 -14.92 -8.95 -2.92
CA ARG A 129 -13.76 -9.66 -3.49
C ARG A 129 -12.59 -9.64 -2.49
N PRO A 130 -11.87 -10.75 -2.29
CA PRO A 130 -10.68 -10.77 -1.45
C PRO A 130 -9.50 -10.07 -2.15
N PHE A 131 -8.53 -9.64 -1.37
CA PHE A 131 -7.21 -9.26 -1.88
C PHE A 131 -6.36 -10.50 -2.19
N ARG A 132 -5.48 -10.37 -3.18
CA ARG A 132 -4.31 -11.25 -3.32
C ARG A 132 -3.15 -10.59 -2.58
N VAL A 133 -2.76 -11.17 -1.45
CA VAL A 133 -1.79 -10.60 -0.51
C VAL A 133 -0.39 -11.05 -0.89
N LEU A 134 0.38 -10.15 -1.48
CA LEU A 134 1.75 -10.40 -1.92
C LEU A 134 2.73 -9.87 -0.86
N PRO A 135 3.82 -10.60 -0.56
CA PRO A 135 4.31 -11.77 -1.30
C PRO A 135 3.70 -13.12 -0.89
N ALA A 136 2.86 -13.17 0.15
CA ALA A 136 2.41 -14.44 0.74
C ALA A 136 1.67 -15.37 -0.24
N ASP A 137 0.90 -14.80 -1.15
CA ASP A 137 0.12 -15.51 -2.17
C ASP A 137 0.85 -15.60 -3.53
N ALA A 138 2.14 -15.22 -3.58
CA ALA A 138 2.99 -15.42 -4.76
C ALA A 138 3.43 -16.90 -4.79
N ALA A 139 3.01 -17.62 -5.84
CA ALA A 139 3.37 -19.01 -6.13
C ALA A 139 4.88 -19.21 -6.30
#